data_AF-A0A1H1IBD3-F1
#
_entry.id   AF-A0A1H1IBD3-F1
#
_cell.length_a   1.000
_cell.length_b   1.000
_cell.length_c   1.000
_cell.angle_alpha   90.00
_cell.angle_beta   90.00
_cell.angle_gamma   90.00
#
_symmetry.space_group_name_H-M   'P 1'
#
loop_
_entity.id
_entity.type
_entity.pdbx_description
1 polymer ?
#
loop_
_entity_poly.entity_id
_entity_poly.type
_entity_poly.pdbx_seq_one_letter_code
_entity_poly.pdbx_strand_id
1 'polypeptide(L)'
;MDIDKDRLPRWGWLLVGLFVASMGAQFVNAFVFAPAGLAEEYWVITVITAMAPVLIYLGIWYDDDRQHYWEYPRERIVGDLAFVLMGAAVGSALALVAIIDFDIPRLLREVVSMGVGFLFSWALFWWRNPDLYGVGPK
;
A
#
# COMPACT_ATOMS: atom_id res chain seq x y z
N MET A 1 -10.20 -15.03 10.76
CA MET A 1 -11.49 -14.96 10.06
C MET A 1 -11.23 -15.60 8.73
N ASP A 2 -11.65 -16.85 8.57
CA ASP A 2 -11.35 -17.63 7.36
C ASP A 2 -12.32 -17.16 6.27
N ILE A 3 -11.94 -16.06 5.60
CA ILE A 3 -12.69 -15.59 4.44
C ILE A 3 -12.38 -16.58 3.33
N ASP A 4 -13.43 -17.18 2.78
CA ASP A 4 -13.35 -18.10 1.66
C ASP A 4 -12.71 -17.42 0.44
N LYS A 5 -11.43 -17.75 0.19
CA LYS A 5 -10.61 -17.25 -0.92
C LYS A 5 -11.22 -17.55 -2.29
N ASP A 6 -12.03 -18.61 -2.36
CA ASP A 6 -12.61 -19.14 -3.59
C ASP A 6 -13.98 -18.52 -3.91
N ARG A 7 -14.52 -17.71 -3.00
CA ARG A 7 -15.79 -17.00 -3.22
C ARG A 7 -15.74 -16.01 -4.37
N LEU A 8 -14.56 -15.46 -4.67
CA LEU A 8 -14.32 -14.58 -5.81
C LEU A 8 -12.97 -14.92 -6.45
N PRO A 9 -12.81 -14.70 -7.77
CA PRO A 9 -11.50 -14.77 -8.40
C PRO A 9 -10.55 -13.72 -7.79
N ARG A 10 -9.23 -13.93 -7.90
CA ARG A 10 -8.19 -13.04 -7.36
C ARG A 10 -8.43 -11.56 -7.65
N TRP A 11 -8.81 -11.26 -8.89
CA TRP A 11 -9.13 -9.90 -9.33
C TRP A 11 -10.36 -9.31 -8.64
N GLY A 12 -11.35 -10.14 -8.27
CA GLY A 12 -12.55 -9.70 -7.54
C GLY A 12 -12.21 -9.17 -6.16
N TRP A 13 -11.43 -9.92 -5.38
CA TRP A 13 -10.95 -9.45 -4.07
C TRP A 13 -10.00 -8.25 -4.17
N LEU A 14 -9.19 -8.19 -5.23
CA LEU A 14 -8.36 -7.02 -5.50
C LEU A 14 -9.22 -5.78 -5.71
N LEU A 15 -10.23 -5.86 -6.57
CA LEU A 15 -11.13 -4.73 -6.83
C LEU A 15 -11.88 -4.30 -5.58
N VAL A 16 -12.38 -5.25 -4.78
CA VAL A 16 -13.03 -4.95 -3.49
C VAL A 16 -12.06 -4.25 -2.54
N GLY A 17 -10.84 -4.77 -2.38
CA GLY A 17 -9.83 -4.18 -1.52
C GLY A 17 -9.43 -2.78 -1.96
N LEU A 18 -9.17 -2.58 -3.25
CA LEU A 18 -8.81 -1.27 -3.82
C LEU A 18 -9.96 -0.27 -3.70
N PHE A 19 -11.21 -0.72 -3.87
CA PHE A 19 -12.39 0.11 -3.69
C PHE A 19 -12.53 0.58 -2.24
N VAL A 20 -12.42 -0.34 -1.28
CA VAL A 20 -12.48 -0.02 0.16
C VAL A 20 -11.33 0.91 0.56
N ALA A 21 -10.11 0.65 0.08
CA ALA A 21 -8.96 1.50 0.33
C ALA A 21 -9.16 2.91 -0.25
N SER A 22 -9.66 3.01 -1.48
CA SER A 22 -9.97 4.29 -2.13
C SER A 22 -11.02 5.07 -1.33
N MET A 23 -12.14 4.44 -0.97
CA MET A 23 -13.15 5.06 -0.12
C MET A 23 -12.54 5.56 1.19
N GLY A 24 -11.76 4.72 1.88
CA GLY A 24 -11.08 5.07 3.13
C GLY A 24 -10.16 6.28 2.97
N ALA A 25 -9.37 6.32 1.89
CA ALA A 25 -8.52 7.47 1.58
C ALA A 25 -9.34 8.75 1.34
N GLN A 26 -10.45 8.67 0.62
CA GLN A 26 -11.33 9.82 0.40
C GLN A 26 -11.96 10.32 1.70
N PHE A 27 -12.35 9.41 2.61
CA PHE A 27 -12.82 9.79 3.94
C PHE A 27 -11.73 10.53 4.73
N VAL A 28 -10.49 10.01 4.74
CA VAL A 28 -9.37 10.70 5.42
C VAL A 28 -9.12 12.07 4.79
N ASN A 29 -9.10 12.15 3.46
CA ASN A 29 -8.89 13.42 2.77
C ASN A 29 -9.96 14.45 3.13
N ALA A 30 -11.24 14.06 3.06
CA ALA A 30 -12.36 14.96 3.32
C ALA A 30 -12.50 15.38 4.79
N PHE A 31 -12.28 14.46 5.73
CA PHE A 31 -12.56 14.71 7.15
C PHE A 31 -11.33 15.05 8.00
N VAL A 32 -10.12 14.78 7.50
CA VAL A 32 -8.87 15.04 8.23
C VAL A 32 -8.04 16.10 7.51
N PHE A 33 -7.78 15.93 6.21
CA PHE A 33 -6.83 16.77 5.49
C PHE A 33 -7.42 18.06 4.94
N ALA A 34 -8.66 18.04 4.44
CA ALA A 34 -9.35 19.25 4.02
C ALA A 34 -9.52 20.25 5.19
N PRO A 35 -9.97 19.81 6.40
CA PRO A 35 -10.04 20.72 7.56
C PRO A 35 -8.67 21.18 8.07
N ALA A 36 -7.61 20.41 7.83
CA ALA A 36 -6.23 20.78 8.18
C ALA A 36 -5.57 21.75 7.17
N GLY A 37 -6.25 22.09 6.06
CA GLY A 37 -5.73 23.00 5.05
C GLY A 37 -4.71 22.36 4.09
N LEU A 38 -4.67 21.03 4.00
CA LEU A 38 -3.77 20.34 3.07
C LEU A 38 -4.29 20.47 1.63
N ALA A 39 -3.42 20.89 0.71
CA ALA A 39 -3.78 21.04 -0.70
C ALA A 39 -4.18 19.70 -1.35
N GLU A 40 -5.13 19.76 -2.27
CA GLU A 40 -5.71 18.58 -2.96
C GLU A 40 -4.66 17.79 -3.75
N GLU A 41 -3.57 18.43 -4.18
CA GLU A 41 -2.46 17.79 -4.90
C GLU A 41 -1.81 16.67 -4.07
N TYR A 42 -1.84 16.78 -2.74
CA TYR A 42 -1.29 15.77 -1.83
C TYR A 42 -2.28 14.66 -1.49
N TRP A 43 -3.55 14.80 -1.85
CA TRP A 43 -4.59 13.79 -1.53
C TRP A 43 -4.37 12.47 -2.27
N VAL A 44 -3.61 12.47 -3.37
CA VAL A 44 -3.22 11.24 -4.05
C VAL A 44 -2.33 10.35 -3.16
N ILE A 45 -1.54 10.94 -2.26
CA ILE A 45 -0.63 10.20 -1.36
C ILE A 45 -1.42 9.27 -0.43
N THR A 46 -2.58 9.71 0.09
CA THR A 46 -3.40 8.85 0.95
C THR A 46 -4.01 7.70 0.18
N VAL A 47 -4.41 7.92 -1.07
CA VAL A 47 -4.94 6.87 -1.95
C VAL A 47 -3.86 5.82 -2.19
N ILE A 48 -2.65 6.23 -2.58
CA ILE A 48 -1.50 5.33 -2.78
C ILE A 48 -1.20 4.57 -1.49
N THR A 49 -1.14 5.28 -0.36
CA THR A 49 -0.84 4.72 0.96
C THR A 49 -1.86 3.67 1.38
N ALA A 50 -3.15 3.91 1.13
CA ALA A 50 -4.21 2.96 1.44
C ALA A 50 -4.23 1.74 0.51
N MET A 51 -3.85 1.90 -0.77
CA MET A 51 -3.83 0.82 -1.76
C MET A 51 -2.64 -0.12 -1.62
N ALA A 52 -1.48 0.38 -1.15
CA ALA A 52 -0.26 -0.45 -1.03
C ALA A 52 -0.46 -1.71 -0.16
N PRO A 53 -1.07 -1.65 1.05
CA PRO A 53 -1.41 -2.83 1.83
C PRO A 53 -2.26 -3.83 1.06
N VAL A 54 -3.26 -3.38 0.29
CA VAL A 54 -4.14 -4.26 -0.47
C VAL A 54 -3.33 -5.09 -1.45
N LEU A 55 -2.47 -4.44 -2.24
CA LEU A 55 -1.65 -5.11 -3.25
C LEU A 55 -0.68 -6.12 -2.63
N ILE A 56 -0.02 -5.76 -1.52
CA ILE A 56 0.95 -6.62 -0.85
C ILE A 56 0.25 -7.81 -0.17
N TYR A 57 -0.72 -7.54 0.69
CA TYR A 57 -1.35 -8.57 1.50
C TYR A 57 -2.25 -9.50 0.69
N LEU A 58 -2.92 -9.01 -0.35
CA LEU A 58 -3.68 -9.88 -1.23
C LEU A 58 -2.75 -10.82 -2.02
N GLY A 59 -1.57 -10.32 -2.43
CA GLY A 59 -0.54 -11.15 -3.05
C GLY A 59 -0.11 -12.30 -2.13
N ILE A 60 0.18 -12.00 -0.86
CA ILE A 60 0.55 -13.00 0.15
C ILE A 60 -0.59 -13.96 0.45
N TRP A 61 -1.83 -13.47 0.50
CA TRP A 61 -3.00 -14.29 0.79
C TRP A 61 -3.28 -15.35 -0.28
N TYR A 62 -2.94 -15.07 -1.55
CA TYR A 62 -3.11 -15.99 -2.67
C TYR A 62 -1.88 -16.81 -3.05
N ASP A 63 -0.72 -16.49 -2.48
CA ASP A 63 0.54 -17.20 -2.74
C ASP A 63 0.73 -18.29 -1.69
N ASP A 64 0.50 -19.55 -2.07
CA ASP A 64 0.51 -20.71 -1.17
C ASP A 64 1.83 -20.84 -0.40
N ASP A 65 2.96 -20.50 -1.02
CA ASP A 65 4.28 -20.57 -0.39
C ASP A 65 4.43 -19.52 0.72
N ARG A 66 3.66 -18.42 0.66
CA ARG A 66 3.74 -17.29 1.60
C ARG A 66 2.58 -17.21 2.57
N GLN A 67 1.61 -18.13 2.50
CA GLN A 67 0.44 -18.11 3.39
C GLN A 67 0.80 -18.23 4.88
N HIS A 68 1.93 -18.87 5.20
CA HIS A 68 2.44 -18.99 6.56
C HIS A 68 2.70 -17.62 7.23
N TYR A 69 2.80 -16.53 6.45
CA TYR A 69 2.81 -15.16 6.98
C TYR A 69 1.66 -14.90 7.96
N TRP A 70 0.47 -15.43 7.67
CA TRP A 70 -0.73 -15.22 8.47
C TRP A 70 -0.71 -15.96 9.81
N GLU A 71 0.28 -16.83 10.03
CA GLU A 71 0.51 -17.53 11.30
C GLU A 71 1.34 -16.68 12.28
N TYR A 72 1.90 -15.56 11.83
CA TYR A 72 2.68 -14.67 12.69
C TYR A 72 1.85 -13.97 13.77
N PRO A 73 2.48 -13.60 14.91
CA PRO A 73 1.84 -12.82 15.95
C PRO A 73 1.27 -11.51 15.39
N ARG A 74 0.13 -11.06 15.94
CA ARG A 74 -0.56 -9.85 15.48
C ARG A 74 0.32 -8.61 15.59
N GLU A 75 1.18 -8.56 16.59
CA GLU A 75 2.13 -7.47 16.81
C GLU A 75 3.10 -7.34 15.63
N ARG A 76 3.55 -8.47 15.06
CA ARG A 76 4.40 -8.47 13.86
C ARG A 76 3.63 -7.95 12.66
N ILE A 77 2.42 -8.48 12.41
CA ILE A 77 1.58 -8.08 11.27
C ILE A 77 1.22 -6.58 11.32
N VAL A 78 0.88 -6.05 12.50
CA VAL A 78 0.60 -4.62 12.70
C VAL A 78 1.86 -3.79 12.49
N GLY A 79 3.01 -4.26 12.97
CA GLY A 79 4.30 -3.63 12.69
C GLY A 79 4.58 -3.55 11.19
N ASP A 80 4.40 -4.64 10.47
CA ASP A 80 4.63 -4.71 9.02
C ASP A 80 3.68 -3.79 8.25
N LEU A 81 2.41 -3.73 8.66
CA LEU A 81 1.44 -2.77 8.13
C LEU A 81 1.90 -1.33 8.32
N ALA A 82 2.43 -0.98 9.51
CA ALA A 82 2.94 0.37 9.74
C ALA A 82 4.13 0.70 8.81
N PHE A 83 5.03 -0.26 8.58
CA PHE A 83 6.15 -0.09 7.63
C PHE A 83 5.68 0.05 6.18
N VAL A 84 4.68 -0.72 5.77
CA VAL A 84 4.04 -0.62 4.45
C VAL A 84 3.42 0.76 4.26
N LEU A 85 2.60 1.21 5.21
CA LEU A 85 1.96 2.53 5.15
C LEU A 85 3.00 3.66 5.13
N MET A 86 4.02 3.57 5.99
CA MET A 86 5.09 4.56 6.04
C MET A 86 5.91 4.57 4.74
N GLY A 87 6.25 3.41 4.19
CA GLY A 87 6.95 3.29 2.92
C GLY A 87 6.15 3.88 1.77
N ALA A 88 4.86 3.59 1.70
CA ALA A 88 3.99 4.13 0.66
C ALA A 88 3.87 5.66 0.77
N ALA A 89 3.64 6.17 1.98
CA ALA A 89 3.51 7.61 2.22
C ALA A 89 4.82 8.36 1.93
N VAL A 90 5.95 7.90 2.48
CA VAL A 90 7.26 8.55 2.29
C VAL A 90 7.72 8.42 0.85
N GLY A 91 7.64 7.23 0.25
CA GLY A 91 8.09 7.00 -1.12
C GLY A 91 7.29 7.81 -2.14
N SER A 92 5.96 7.86 -1.99
CA SER A 92 5.13 8.67 -2.88
C SER A 92 5.31 10.17 -2.67
N ALA A 93 5.48 10.64 -1.43
CA ALA A 93 5.76 12.04 -1.13
C ALA A 93 7.10 12.49 -1.73
N LEU A 94 8.17 11.70 -1.55
CA LEU A 94 9.48 11.99 -2.12
C LEU A 94 9.43 12.04 -3.64
N ALA A 95 8.76 11.06 -4.26
CA ALA A 95 8.58 11.03 -5.71
C ALA A 95 7.82 12.27 -6.20
N LEU A 96 6.69 12.59 -5.56
CA LEU A 96 5.85 13.73 -5.92
C LEU A 96 6.64 15.03 -5.84
N VAL A 97 7.31 15.29 -4.71
CA VAL A 97 8.14 16.49 -4.52
C VAL A 97 9.27 16.57 -5.55
N ALA A 98 9.90 15.45 -5.89
CA ALA A 98 10.97 15.41 -6.88
C ALA A 98 10.50 15.78 -8.29
N ILE A 99 9.21 15.64 -8.61
CA ILE A 99 8.68 15.85 -9.96
C ILE A 99 7.59 16.95 -10.03
N ILE A 100 7.28 17.63 -8.93
CA ILE A 100 6.16 18.57 -8.85
C ILE A 100 6.37 19.82 -9.71
N ASP A 101 7.62 20.26 -9.84
CA ASP A 101 8.02 21.44 -10.61
C ASP A 101 8.24 21.14 -12.10
N PHE A 102 8.10 19.87 -12.51
CA PHE A 102 8.17 19.49 -13.92
C PHE A 102 6.81 19.71 -14.57
N ASP A 103 6.80 20.28 -15.78
CA ASP A 103 5.61 20.50 -16.61
C ASP A 103 5.13 19.19 -17.27
N ILE A 104 4.95 18.15 -16.45
CA ILE A 104 4.44 16.85 -16.84
C ILE A 104 2.94 16.75 -16.52
N PRO A 105 2.17 15.99 -17.33
CA PRO A 105 0.75 15.79 -17.07
C PRO A 105 0.51 15.22 -15.67
N ARG A 106 -0.52 15.74 -14.99
CA ARG A 106 -0.94 15.29 -13.64
C ARG A 106 -1.05 13.78 -13.53
N LEU A 107 -1.67 13.13 -14.50
CA LEU A 107 -1.82 11.67 -14.52
C LEU A 107 -0.46 10.95 -14.46
N LEU A 108 0.54 11.42 -15.23
CA LEU A 108 1.87 10.81 -15.24
C LEU A 108 2.56 11.01 -13.88
N ARG A 109 2.40 12.20 -13.29
CA ARG A 109 2.92 12.52 -11.95
C ARG A 109 2.38 11.58 -10.87
N GLU A 110 1.06 11.38 -10.89
CA GLU A 110 0.35 10.49 -9.95
C GLU A 110 0.77 9.03 -10.14
N VAL A 111 0.85 8.55 -11.39
CA VAL A 111 1.30 7.18 -11.70
C VAL A 111 2.73 6.93 -11.25
N VAL A 112 3.65 7.87 -11.49
CA VAL A 112 5.05 7.76 -11.04
C VAL A 112 5.11 7.74 -9.52
N SER A 113 4.40 8.65 -8.85
CA SER A 113 4.37 8.72 -7.38
C SER A 113 3.78 7.45 -6.76
N MET A 114 2.74 6.89 -7.39
CA MET A 114 2.14 5.61 -7.00
C MET A 114 3.14 4.46 -7.15
N GLY A 115 3.84 4.39 -8.29
CA GLY A 115 4.85 3.37 -8.54
C GLY A 115 5.98 3.42 -7.52
N VAL A 116 6.55 4.60 -7.26
CA VAL A 116 7.65 4.76 -6.29
C VAL A 116 7.18 4.47 -4.87
N GLY A 117 6.02 4.98 -4.46
CA GLY A 117 5.46 4.70 -3.13
C GLY A 117 5.22 3.21 -2.91
N PHE A 118 4.60 2.54 -3.90
CA PHE A 118 4.39 1.10 -3.83
C PHE A 118 5.69 0.31 -3.77
N LEU A 119 6.67 0.62 -4.63
CA LEU A 119 7.97 -0.07 -4.64
C LEU A 119 8.71 0.11 -3.32
N PHE A 120 8.68 1.31 -2.74
CA PHE A 120 9.34 1.58 -1.47
C PHE A 120 8.66 0.85 -0.31
N SER A 121 7.31 0.86 -0.27
CA SER A 121 6.52 0.05 0.65
C SER A 121 6.83 -1.45 0.54
N TRP A 122 6.87 -1.97 -0.68
CA TRP A 122 7.16 -3.37 -0.95
C TRP A 122 8.58 -3.73 -0.53
N ALA A 123 9.57 -2.87 -0.82
CA ALA A 123 10.96 -3.07 -0.41
C ALA A 123 11.12 -3.12 1.11
N LEU A 124 10.44 -2.23 1.85
CA LEU A 124 10.44 -2.25 3.31
C LEU A 124 9.79 -3.52 3.87
N PHE A 125 8.66 -3.94 3.29
CA PHE A 125 8.00 -5.19 3.67
C PHE A 125 8.90 -6.41 3.41
N TRP A 126 9.52 -6.47 2.23
CA TRP A 126 10.45 -7.51 1.83
C TRP A 126 11.66 -7.58 2.76
N TRP A 127 12.27 -6.43 3.07
CA TRP A 127 13.43 -6.36 3.96
C TRP A 127 13.10 -6.81 5.39
N ARG A 128 11.88 -6.54 5.86
CA ARG A 128 11.42 -6.91 7.20
C ARG A 128 11.00 -8.37 7.32
N ASN A 129 10.70 -9.04 6.20
CA ASN A 129 10.21 -10.42 6.16
C ASN A 129 11.08 -11.32 5.26
N PRO A 130 12.40 -11.46 5.52
CA PRO A 130 13.30 -12.21 4.66
C PRO A 130 12.98 -13.72 4.61
N ASP A 131 12.36 -14.25 5.67
CA ASP A 131 11.84 -15.62 5.76
C ASP A 131 10.82 -15.94 4.66
N LEU A 132 9.85 -15.05 4.40
CA LEU A 132 8.85 -15.21 3.33
C LEU A 132 9.44 -15.29 1.91
N TYR A 133 10.64 -14.76 1.72
CA TYR A 133 11.29 -14.65 0.40
C TYR A 133 12.52 -15.55 0.27
N GLY A 134 12.83 -16.37 1.27
CA GLY A 134 13.94 -17.32 1.23
C GLY A 134 15.33 -16.66 1.26
N VAL A 135 15.44 -15.44 1.80
CA VAL A 135 16.69 -14.65 1.84
C VAL A 135 17.27 -14.56 3.28
N GLY A 136 16.64 -15.22 4.26
CA GLY A 136 17.10 -15.25 5.66
C GLY A 136 18.16 -16.34 5.94
N PRO A 137 18.96 -16.19 7.02
CA PRO A 137 19.84 -17.27 7.49
C PRO A 137 18.98 -18.48 7.88
N LYS A 138 19.39 -19.66 7.40
CA LYS A 138 18.80 -20.96 7.76
C LYS A 138 19.08 -21.31 9.21
#